data_AF-A0A5K7Z6T3-F1
#
_entry.id   AF-A0A5K7Z6T3-F1
#
_cell.length_a   1.000
_cell.length_b   1.000
_cell.length_c   1.000
_cell.angle_alpha   90.00
_cell.angle_beta   90.00
_cell.angle_gamma   90.00
#
_symmetry.space_group_name_H-M   'P 1'
#
loop_
_entity.id
_entity.type
_entity.pdbx_description
1 polymer ?
#
loop_
_entity_poly.entity_id
_entity_poly.type
_entity_poly.pdbx_seq_one_letter_code
_entity_poly.pdbx_strand_id
1 'polypeptide(L)'
;MNTIRPFELAVLFSVLMAGIFLFVRVWLLSDAIPNEYRSASPGFNWGWEYDYEGAMQDPGRFGGKPWPWPAKKTGNRIIMPLNQPLIIDGLEIVYQGMVGSDNFRLDIKIQSLDTGVTYTQRFSKSEARKGFFIDEKKFSLERITPRYINLFQFQNE
;
A
#
# COMPACT_ATOMS: atom_id res chain seq x y z
N MET A 1 -49.78 5.75 -40.53
CA MET A 1 -49.80 5.81 -39.05
C MET A 1 -49.84 4.37 -38.55
N ASN A 2 -48.72 3.83 -38.07
CA ASN A 2 -48.70 2.47 -37.53
C ASN A 2 -49.27 2.49 -36.12
N THR A 3 -50.45 1.88 -35.97
CA THR A 3 -51.09 1.61 -34.67
C THR A 3 -50.24 0.57 -33.94
N ILE A 4 -49.46 1.03 -32.96
CA ILE A 4 -48.67 0.17 -32.07
C ILE A 4 -49.64 -0.80 -31.41
N ARG A 5 -49.42 -2.10 -31.61
CA ARG A 5 -50.34 -3.13 -31.09
C ARG A 5 -50.14 -3.22 -29.58
N PRO A 6 -51.20 -3.45 -28.78
CA PRO A 6 -51.08 -3.55 -27.32
C PRO A 6 -50.08 -4.63 -26.88
N PHE A 7 -49.88 -5.66 -27.71
CA PHE A 7 -48.86 -6.68 -27.52
C PHE A 7 -47.42 -6.15 -27.66
N GLU A 8 -47.16 -5.26 -28.62
CA GLU A 8 -45.83 -4.66 -28.83
C GLU A 8 -45.44 -3.74 -27.67
N LEU A 9 -46.41 -3.02 -27.10
CA LEU A 9 -46.24 -2.24 -25.88
C LEU A 9 -45.91 -3.13 -24.67
N ALA A 10 -46.57 -4.28 -24.52
CA ALA A 10 -46.29 -5.22 -23.44
C ALA A 10 -44.88 -5.84 -23.55
N VAL A 11 -44.42 -6.14 -24.77
CA VAL A 11 -43.07 -6.63 -25.03
C VAL A 11 -42.02 -5.56 -24.73
N LEU A 12 -42.25 -4.31 -25.15
CA LEU A 12 -41.35 -3.19 -24.83
C LEU A 12 -41.25 -2.94 -23.32
N PHE A 13 -42.37 -2.96 -22.60
CA PHE A 13 -42.39 -2.79 -21.15
C PHE A 13 -41.65 -3.92 -20.42
N SER A 14 -41.81 -5.16 -20.86
CA SER A 14 -41.13 -6.31 -20.23
C SER A 14 -39.62 -6.29 -20.47
N VAL A 15 -39.17 -5.90 -21.66
CA VAL A 15 -37.73 -5.72 -21.95
C VAL A 15 -37.14 -4.57 -21.13
N LEU A 16 -37.85 -3.44 -21.03
CA LEU A 16 -37.41 -2.30 -20.23
C LEU A 16 -37.29 -2.67 -18.73
N MET A 17 -38.30 -3.35 -18.19
CA MET A 17 -38.29 -3.79 -16.79
C MET A 17 -37.20 -4.82 -16.50
N ALA A 18 -36.94 -5.75 -17.44
CA ALA A 18 -35.83 -6.69 -17.33
C ALA A 18 -34.47 -5.97 -17.36
N GLY A 19 -34.32 -4.95 -18.21
CA GLY A 19 -33.12 -4.11 -18.26
C GLY A 19 -32.87 -3.34 -16.97
N ILE A 20 -33.90 -2.70 -16.40
CA ILE A 20 -33.83 -2.00 -15.12
C ILE A 20 -33.48 -2.97 -13.99
N PHE A 21 -34.10 -4.14 -13.96
CA PHE A 21 -33.81 -5.17 -12.96
C PHE A 21 -32.36 -5.65 -13.03
N LEU A 22 -31.85 -5.92 -14.24
CA LEU A 22 -30.45 -6.30 -14.45
C LEU A 22 -29.49 -5.17 -14.06
N PHE A 23 -29.81 -3.93 -14.40
CA PHE A 23 -29.01 -2.77 -14.05
C PHE A 23 -28.93 -2.56 -12.53
N VAL A 24 -30.06 -2.59 -11.83
CA VAL A 24 -30.12 -2.50 -10.37
C VAL A 24 -29.37 -3.67 -9.72
N ARG A 25 -29.50 -4.88 -10.26
CA ARG A 25 -28.76 -6.05 -9.78
C ARG A 25 -27.25 -5.89 -9.96
N VAL A 26 -26.80 -5.41 -11.11
CA VAL A 26 -25.37 -5.14 -11.37
C VAL A 26 -24.85 -4.02 -10.48
N TRP A 27 -25.64 -2.97 -10.22
CA TRP A 27 -25.25 -1.87 -9.35
C TRP A 27 -25.16 -2.29 -7.87
N LEU A 28 -26.15 -3.05 -7.38
CA LEU A 28 -26.08 -3.70 -6.05
C LEU A 28 -24.90 -4.68 -5.94
N LEU A 29 -24.55 -5.37 -7.03
CA LEU A 29 -23.39 -6.25 -7.08
C LEU A 29 -22.06 -5.51 -7.29
N SER A 30 -22.06 -4.26 -7.80
CA SER A 30 -20.82 -3.49 -8.01
C SER A 30 -20.32 -2.85 -6.73
N ASP A 31 -21.21 -2.51 -5.79
CA ASP A 31 -20.79 -2.21 -4.41
C ASP A 31 -20.37 -3.48 -3.64
N ALA A 32 -20.73 -4.65 -4.16
CA ALA A 32 -20.33 -5.96 -3.66
C ALA A 32 -19.21 -6.59 -4.52
N ILE A 33 -18.17 -5.82 -4.88
CA ILE A 33 -16.90 -6.45 -5.29
C ILE A 33 -16.55 -7.45 -4.18
N PRO A 34 -16.48 -8.77 -4.46
CA PRO A 34 -16.10 -9.72 -3.44
C PRO A 34 -14.69 -9.35 -2.97
N ASN A 35 -14.54 -9.13 -1.66
CA ASN A 35 -13.25 -8.87 -1.00
C ASN A 35 -12.16 -9.91 -1.37
N GLU A 36 -12.56 -11.04 -1.94
CA GLU A 36 -11.74 -12.19 -2.31
C GLU A 36 -10.76 -11.93 -3.46
N TYR A 37 -10.93 -10.88 -4.27
CA TYR A 37 -9.99 -10.55 -5.37
C TYR A 37 -8.93 -9.51 -5.02
N ARG A 38 -8.85 -9.03 -3.78
CA ARG A 38 -7.71 -8.24 -3.28
C ARG A 38 -6.65 -9.17 -2.68
N SER A 39 -6.01 -9.97 -3.53
CA SER A 39 -4.74 -10.68 -3.26
C SER A 39 -4.57 -11.17 -1.82
N ALA A 40 -5.47 -12.02 -1.34
CA ALA A 40 -5.24 -12.79 -0.13
C ALA A 40 -4.27 -13.94 -0.48
N SER A 41 -3.02 -13.83 -0.05
CA SER A 41 -2.14 -14.99 0.01
C SER A 41 -2.72 -15.97 1.05
N PRO A 42 -2.91 -17.26 0.70
CA PRO A 42 -3.70 -18.19 1.52
C PRO A 42 -2.88 -18.61 2.74
N GLY A 43 -3.24 -18.11 3.93
CA GLY A 43 -2.66 -18.57 5.19
C GLY A 43 -2.68 -17.58 6.35
N PHE A 44 -3.00 -16.31 6.12
CA PHE A 44 -3.03 -15.31 7.20
C PHE A 44 -4.25 -14.37 7.05
N ASN A 45 -4.95 -14.14 8.16
CA ASN A 45 -6.09 -13.24 8.34
C ASN A 45 -5.72 -11.75 8.19
N TRP A 46 -5.15 -11.35 7.05
CA TRP A 46 -4.85 -9.95 6.72
C TRP A 46 -6.09 -9.27 6.12
N GLY A 47 -7.05 -8.89 6.97
CA GLY A 47 -8.20 -8.10 6.55
C GLY A 47 -7.82 -6.63 6.30
N TRP A 48 -8.52 -5.99 5.37
CA TRP A 48 -8.49 -4.53 5.11
C TRP A 48 -9.08 -3.69 6.26
N GLU A 49 -9.51 -4.34 7.34
CA GLU A 49 -10.13 -3.78 8.54
C GLU A 49 -9.11 -3.27 9.57
N TYR A 50 -7.81 -3.49 9.36
CA TYR A 50 -6.81 -3.08 10.32
C TYR A 50 -6.50 -1.58 10.21
N ASP A 51 -6.92 -0.81 11.21
CA ASP A 51 -6.61 0.61 11.36
C ASP A 51 -5.12 0.83 11.68
N TYR A 52 -4.34 0.95 10.61
CA TYR A 52 -2.93 1.29 10.67
C TYR A 52 -2.70 2.65 11.33
N GLU A 53 -3.60 3.61 11.17
CA GLU A 53 -3.46 4.95 11.73
C GLU A 53 -3.60 4.92 13.27
N GLY A 54 -4.58 4.17 13.78
CA GLY A 54 -4.75 3.90 15.20
C GLY A 54 -3.56 3.14 15.81
N ALA A 55 -3.02 2.15 15.11
CA ALA A 55 -1.83 1.41 15.58
C ALA A 55 -0.56 2.28 15.62
N MET A 56 -0.47 3.32 14.80
CA MET A 56 0.64 4.29 14.80
C MET A 56 0.58 5.28 15.97
N GLN A 57 -0.61 5.55 16.51
CA GLN A 57 -0.85 6.48 17.61
C GLN A 57 -0.58 5.89 19.00
N ASP A 58 -0.60 4.56 19.16
CA ASP A 58 -0.28 3.88 20.43
C ASP A 58 1.02 3.05 20.35
N PRO A 59 2.20 3.70 20.40
CA PRO A 59 3.50 3.02 20.44
C PRO A 59 3.77 2.27 21.75
N GLY A 60 2.97 2.50 22.81
CA GLY A 60 3.19 1.96 24.15
C GLY A 60 2.80 0.48 24.30
N ARG A 61 1.91 -0.03 23.44
CA ARG A 61 1.44 -1.42 23.49
C ARG A 61 2.38 -2.46 22.89
N PHE A 62 3.41 -2.05 22.13
CA PHE A 62 4.32 -2.97 21.43
C PHE A 62 5.59 -3.28 22.24
N GLY A 63 5.41 -3.55 23.53
CA GLY A 63 6.43 -4.21 24.35
C GLY A 63 6.79 -5.59 23.76
N GLY A 64 8.07 -5.83 23.48
CA GLY A 64 8.60 -7.18 23.27
C GLY A 64 8.38 -7.84 21.90
N LYS A 65 7.22 -7.74 21.25
CA LYS A 65 6.91 -8.54 20.03
C LYS A 65 7.41 -7.91 18.71
N PRO A 66 7.91 -8.71 17.74
CA PRO A 66 8.33 -8.21 16.43
C PRO A 66 7.17 -7.47 15.76
N TRP A 67 7.48 -6.38 15.05
CA TRP A 67 6.49 -5.59 14.31
C TRP A 67 5.75 -6.54 13.35
N PRO A 68 4.45 -6.80 13.56
CA PRO A 68 3.77 -7.89 12.87
C PRO A 68 3.47 -7.58 11.40
N TRP A 69 3.53 -6.33 10.98
CA TRP A 69 3.12 -5.92 9.63
C TRP A 69 4.29 -5.96 8.64
N PRO A 70 4.03 -6.32 7.36
CA PRO A 70 5.03 -6.25 6.31
C PRO A 70 5.44 -4.81 5.99
N ALA A 71 6.59 -4.64 5.34
CA ALA A 71 6.95 -3.37 4.73
C ALA A 71 5.90 -2.97 3.67
N LYS A 72 5.46 -1.71 3.67
CA LYS A 72 4.39 -1.22 2.80
C LYS A 72 4.52 0.26 2.47
N LYS A 73 4.12 0.62 1.25
CA LYS A 73 3.90 2.00 0.80
C LYS A 73 2.39 2.27 0.71
N THR A 74 1.92 3.35 1.34
CA THR A 74 0.54 3.84 1.29
C THR A 74 0.57 5.30 0.86
N GLY A 75 0.23 5.57 -0.40
CA GLY A 75 0.43 6.88 -1.01
C GLY A 75 1.92 7.26 -1.00
N ASN A 76 2.24 8.38 -0.36
CA ASN A 76 3.60 8.88 -0.20
C ASN A 76 4.29 8.42 1.09
N ARG A 77 3.59 7.69 1.97
CA ARG A 77 4.18 7.19 3.22
C ARG A 77 4.64 5.75 3.07
N ILE A 78 5.81 5.47 3.62
CA ILE A 78 6.49 4.19 3.56
C ILE A 78 6.79 3.74 4.98
N ILE A 79 6.43 2.50 5.31
CA ILE A 79 6.75 1.88 6.60
C ILE A 79 7.60 0.66 6.30
N MET A 80 8.80 0.62 6.89
CA MET A 80 9.74 -0.50 6.72
C MET A 80 10.12 -1.06 8.09
N PRO A 81 9.64 -2.25 8.42
CA PRO A 81 10.10 -3.01 9.58
C PRO A 81 11.55 -3.46 9.41
N LEU A 82 12.20 -3.74 10.53
CA LEU A 82 13.57 -4.25 10.58
C LEU A 82 13.69 -5.54 9.76
N ASN A 83 14.70 -5.59 8.89
CA ASN A 83 15.08 -6.73 8.05
C ASN A 83 14.00 -7.20 7.08
N GLN A 84 13.05 -6.34 6.71
CA GLN A 84 12.03 -6.66 5.72
C GLN A 84 12.23 -5.84 4.44
N PRO A 85 12.23 -6.50 3.26
CA PRO A 85 12.36 -5.82 1.99
C PRO A 85 11.05 -5.13 1.59
N LEU A 86 11.17 -3.93 1.05
CA LEU A 86 10.12 -3.22 0.33
C LEU A 86 10.55 -3.03 -1.12
N ILE A 87 9.73 -3.50 -2.05
CA ILE A 87 9.94 -3.28 -3.48
C ILE A 87 9.02 -2.15 -3.95
N ILE A 88 9.59 -1.03 -4.36
CA ILE A 88 8.87 0.13 -4.89
C ILE A 88 9.63 0.73 -6.06
N ASP A 89 8.93 1.00 -7.17
CA ASP A 89 9.46 1.80 -8.29
C ASP A 89 10.85 1.33 -8.79
N GLY A 90 11.09 0.01 -8.87
CA GLY A 90 12.38 -0.58 -9.29
C GLY A 90 13.47 -0.63 -8.21
N LEU A 91 13.16 -0.24 -6.98
CA LEU A 91 14.05 -0.30 -5.82
C LEU A 91 13.60 -1.37 -4.83
N GLU A 92 14.53 -2.19 -4.36
CA GLU A 92 14.35 -3.02 -3.17
C GLU A 92 15.08 -2.34 -2.01
N ILE A 93 14.34 -1.91 -0.98
CA ILE A 93 14.89 -1.20 0.19
C ILE A 93 14.65 -2.04 1.44
N VAL A 94 15.68 -2.26 2.24
CA VAL A 94 15.62 -3.01 3.50
C VAL A 94 16.13 -2.12 4.64
N TYR A 95 15.33 -1.94 5.67
CA TYR A 95 15.78 -1.27 6.89
C TYR A 95 16.58 -2.24 7.77
N GLN A 96 17.87 -1.96 7.99
CA GLN A 96 18.78 -2.81 8.77
C GLN A 96 18.93 -2.38 10.24
N GLY A 97 18.14 -1.39 10.67
CA GLY A 97 18.15 -0.92 12.05
C GLY A 97 19.03 0.30 12.30
N MET A 98 19.12 0.65 13.58
CA MET A 98 19.95 1.73 14.09
C MET A 98 21.42 1.33 14.08
N VAL A 99 22.29 2.27 13.69
CA VAL A 99 23.75 2.15 13.76
C VAL A 99 24.24 3.22 14.74
N GLY A 100 24.41 2.82 16.01
CA GLY A 100 24.66 3.76 17.10
C GLY A 100 23.42 4.57 17.48
N SER A 101 23.63 5.71 18.12
CA SER A 101 22.53 6.56 18.62
C SER A 101 21.86 7.39 17.53
N ASP A 102 22.63 7.84 16.53
CA ASP A 102 22.18 8.87 15.59
C ASP A 102 22.04 8.46 14.13
N ASN A 103 22.55 7.30 13.76
CA ASN A 103 22.49 6.82 12.39
C ASN A 103 21.59 5.59 12.27
N PHE A 104 21.17 5.33 11.05
CA PHE A 104 20.47 4.11 10.67
C PHE A 104 20.97 3.62 9.32
N ARG A 105 20.71 2.35 9.03
CA ARG A 105 21.17 1.71 7.80
C ARG A 105 20.01 1.27 6.92
N LEU A 106 20.11 1.58 5.64
CA LEU A 106 19.28 1.03 4.58
C LEU A 106 20.16 0.23 3.62
N ASP A 107 19.74 -0.98 3.29
CA ASP A 107 20.31 -1.75 2.20
C ASP A 107 19.39 -1.59 0.98
N ILE A 108 19.97 -1.22 -0.16
CA ILE A 108 19.23 -0.85 -1.37
C ILE A 108 19.73 -1.70 -2.53
N LYS A 109 18.82 -2.31 -3.28
CA LYS A 109 19.11 -2.87 -4.61
C LYS A 109 18.34 -2.09 -5.65
N ILE A 110 19.03 -1.75 -6.74
CA ILE A 110 18.47 -0.97 -7.84
C ILE A 110 18.30 -1.92 -9.02
N GLN A 111 17.06 -2.32 -9.31
CA GLN A 111 16.80 -3.34 -10.32
C GLN A 111 17.18 -2.89 -11.73
N SER A 112 17.13 -1.58 -12.01
CA SER A 112 17.53 -0.99 -13.29
C SER A 112 19.04 -0.95 -13.51
N LEU A 113 19.83 -1.00 -12.44
CA LEU A 113 21.29 -0.89 -12.50
C LEU A 113 21.95 -2.27 -12.41
N ASP A 114 21.70 -2.98 -11.30
CA ASP A 114 22.23 -4.33 -11.05
C ASP A 114 21.41 -5.03 -9.95
N THR A 115 20.74 -6.12 -10.33
CA THR A 115 19.91 -6.92 -9.40
C THR A 115 20.72 -7.75 -8.40
N GLY A 116 22.01 -7.97 -8.66
CA GLY A 116 22.91 -8.76 -7.81
C GLY A 116 23.62 -7.96 -6.72
N VAL A 117 23.60 -6.63 -6.80
CA VAL A 117 24.39 -5.75 -5.92
C VAL A 117 23.50 -5.07 -4.87
N THR A 118 23.87 -5.23 -3.61
CA THR A 118 23.25 -4.52 -2.48
C THR A 118 24.11 -3.34 -2.05
N TYR A 119 23.60 -2.13 -2.27
CA TYR A 119 24.20 -0.88 -1.84
C TYR A 119 23.82 -0.60 -0.38
N THR A 120 24.80 -0.67 0.51
CA THR A 120 24.62 -0.32 1.92
C THR A 120 24.79 1.17 2.11
N GLN A 121 23.75 1.85 2.59
CA GLN A 121 23.79 3.27 2.91
C GLN A 121 23.49 3.52 4.39
N ARG A 122 24.24 4.46 4.98
CA ARG A 122 24.03 4.92 6.35
C ARG A 122 23.58 6.37 6.31
N PHE A 123 22.52 6.66 7.04
CA PHE A 123 21.93 7.99 7.10
C PHE A 123 21.91 8.48 8.54
N SER A 124 22.27 9.74 8.73
CA SER A 124 22.01 10.44 9.99
C SER A 124 20.52 10.75 10.11
N LYS A 125 19.94 10.53 11.30
CA LYS A 125 18.52 10.87 11.56
C LYS A 125 18.23 12.35 11.27
N SER A 126 19.13 13.26 11.62
CA SER A 126 18.90 14.70 11.48
C SER A 126 18.94 15.14 10.02
N GLU A 127 19.82 14.55 9.22
CA GLU A 127 19.91 14.80 7.78
C GLU A 127 18.75 14.14 7.04
N ALA A 128 18.44 12.88 7.36
CA ALA A 128 17.36 12.15 6.74
C ALA A 128 15.99 12.84 6.93
N ARG A 129 15.78 13.56 8.05
CA ARG A 129 14.58 14.38 8.28
C ARG A 129 14.47 15.56 7.32
N LYS A 130 15.60 16.15 6.91
CA LYS A 130 15.62 17.24 5.89
C LYS A 130 15.37 16.70 4.49
N GLY A 131 15.68 15.43 4.29
CA GLY A 131 15.45 14.67 3.08
C GLY A 131 16.76 14.20 2.43
N PHE A 132 16.67 13.09 1.71
CA PHE A 132 17.77 12.41 1.06
C PHE A 132 17.29 11.76 -0.24
N PHE A 133 18.22 11.39 -1.12
CA PHE A 133 17.90 10.81 -2.41
C PHE A 133 18.36 9.35 -2.49
N ILE A 134 17.54 8.51 -3.10
CA ILE A 134 17.89 7.15 -3.53
C ILE A 134 17.39 7.02 -4.97
N ASP A 135 18.30 6.78 -5.93
CA ASP A 135 17.97 6.55 -7.34
C ASP A 135 16.98 7.60 -7.88
N GLU A 136 17.39 8.87 -7.79
CA GLU A 136 16.63 10.06 -8.22
C GLU A 136 15.32 10.34 -7.45
N LYS A 137 14.91 9.47 -6.53
CA LYS A 137 13.73 9.63 -5.70
C LYS A 137 14.10 10.28 -4.37
N LYS A 138 13.35 11.32 -3.99
CA LYS A 138 13.55 12.01 -2.73
C LYS A 138 12.71 11.39 -1.62
N PHE A 139 13.34 11.14 -0.49
CA PHE A 139 12.72 10.63 0.73
C PHE A 139 12.98 11.58 1.90
N SER A 140 12.15 11.57 2.92
CA SER A 140 12.44 12.15 4.22
C SER A 140 12.05 11.20 5.35
N LEU A 141 12.77 11.30 6.46
CA LEU A 141 12.50 10.53 7.66
C LEU A 141 11.38 11.19 8.47
N GLU A 142 10.23 10.52 8.62
CA GLU A 142 9.15 10.97 9.52
C GLU A 142 9.37 10.43 10.94
N ARG A 143 9.59 9.13 11.08
CA ARG A 143 9.74 8.44 12.37
C ARG A 143 10.74 7.31 12.28
N ILE A 144 11.46 7.05 13.36
CA ILE A 144 12.34 5.90 13.46
C ILE A 144 12.25 5.28 14.85
N THR A 145 12.30 3.95 14.88
CA THR A 145 12.43 3.15 16.09
C THR A 145 13.44 2.03 15.84
N PRO A 146 13.91 1.32 16.88
CA PRO A 146 14.74 0.14 16.70
C PRO A 146 14.08 -0.97 15.86
N ARG A 147 12.76 -0.95 15.66
CA ARG A 147 12.00 -2.02 14.99
C ARG A 147 11.44 -1.67 13.62
N TYR A 148 11.24 -0.38 13.34
CA TYR A 148 10.72 0.07 12.06
C TYR A 148 11.13 1.53 11.80
N ILE A 149 11.07 1.90 10.53
CA ILE A 149 11.28 3.26 10.04
C ILE A 149 10.08 3.69 9.19
N ASN A 150 9.69 4.96 9.33
CA ASN A 150 8.68 5.60 8.51
C ASN A 150 9.34 6.67 7.66
N LEU A 151 9.20 6.55 6.35
CA LEU A 151 9.68 7.50 5.37
C LEU A 151 8.52 8.14 4.63
N PHE A 152 8.73 9.37 4.19
CA PHE A 152 7.87 10.05 3.22
C PHE A 152 8.61 10.15 1.89
N GLN A 153 7.99 9.70 0.80
CA GLN A 153 8.51 9.83 -0.56
C GLN A 153 7.86 11.04 -1.22
N PHE A 154 8.67 11.96 -1.72
CA PHE A 154 8.17 13.07 -2.53
C PHE A 154 7.86 12.56 -3.94
N GLN A 155 6.76 13.04 -4.53
CA GLN A 155 6.51 12.84 -5.95
C GLN A 155 7.42 13.80 -6.71
N ASN A 156 8.23 13.27 -7.63
CA ASN A 156 8.91 14.10 -8.61
C ASN A 156 7.84 14.55 -9.60
N GLU A 157 7.55 15.85 -9.64
CA GLU A 157 6.77 16.49 -10.70
C GLU A 157 7.51 16.48 -12.04
#